data_AF-A0A7L4CC42-F1
#
_entry.id   AF-A0A7L4CC42-F1
#
_cell.length_a   1.000
_cell.length_b   1.000
_cell.length_c   1.000
_cell.angle_alpha   90.00
_cell.angle_beta   90.00
_cell.angle_gamma   90.00
#
_symmetry.space_group_name_H-M   'P 1'
#
loop_
_entity.id
_entity.type
_entity.pdbx_description
1 polymer ?
#
loop_
_entity_poly.entity_id
_entity_poly.type
_entity_poly.pdbx_seq_one_letter_code
_entity_poly.pdbx_strand_id
1 'polypeptide(L)'
;FKELPPYLCKLDVTFQKECHCEGKDNRIPLLKEVFEAFPQTPVNIDIKVNNSVLIKKVSELVREYKREHLTVWGNVNYEVVSKCLKENADIPIIFCSQRVLLLLGLFYTGLLPFIPFKEEFLEIPMPSIILKLKEPEKMTRSQKFIIWLADTLLMRKALFDHLTARGIQVYIWVLNEEQEYKRAFDLGATGVMTDYPTKLKEFLHNYP
;
A
#
# COMPACT_ATOMS: atom_id res chain seq x y z
N PHE A 1 22.17 -13.93 -8.05
CA PHE A 1 22.03 -12.46 -7.93
C PHE A 1 23.05 -11.67 -8.75
N LYS A 2 24.34 -12.06 -8.83
CA LYS A 2 25.31 -11.41 -9.74
C LYS A 2 24.99 -11.55 -11.24
N GLU A 3 24.04 -12.42 -11.58
CA GLU A 3 23.57 -12.69 -12.94
C GLU A 3 22.38 -11.81 -13.37
N LEU A 4 21.75 -11.07 -12.44
CA LEU A 4 20.69 -10.12 -12.81
C LEU A 4 21.31 -8.85 -13.39
N PRO A 5 20.67 -8.23 -14.39
CA PRO A 5 21.13 -6.95 -14.90
C PRO A 5 21.08 -5.89 -13.78
N PRO A 6 22.05 -4.95 -13.76
CA PRO A 6 22.00 -3.84 -12.81
C PRO A 6 20.79 -2.94 -13.09
N TYR A 7 20.34 -2.23 -12.06
CA TYR A 7 19.38 -1.15 -12.23
C TYR A 7 19.95 -0.04 -13.13
N LEU A 8 19.06 0.63 -13.86
CA LEU A 8 19.43 1.85 -14.58
C LEU A 8 19.73 2.95 -13.56
N CYS A 9 20.77 3.74 -13.82
CA CYS A 9 21.11 4.90 -12.98
C CYS A 9 20.04 6.00 -13.00
N LYS A 10 19.17 5.97 -14.03
CA LYS A 10 18.03 6.86 -14.20
C LYS A 10 16.79 6.03 -14.50
N LEU A 11 15.75 6.22 -13.70
CA LEU A 11 14.47 5.50 -13.83
C LEU A 11 13.32 6.51 -13.87
N ASP A 12 12.32 6.22 -14.69
CA ASP A 12 11.08 6.99 -14.73
C ASP A 12 10.26 6.75 -13.45
N VAL A 13 9.67 7.80 -12.90
CA VAL A 13 8.77 7.70 -11.75
C VAL A 13 7.38 7.32 -12.24
N THR A 14 6.97 6.07 -11.99
CA THR A 14 5.71 5.50 -12.51
C THR A 14 4.47 6.35 -12.21
N PHE A 15 4.38 6.94 -11.01
CA PHE A 15 3.21 7.70 -10.57
C PHE A 15 3.40 9.23 -10.70
N GLN A 16 4.41 9.68 -11.44
CA GLN A 16 4.62 11.08 -11.76
C GLN A 16 5.19 11.25 -13.18
N LYS A 17 4.36 11.75 -14.10
CA LYS A 17 4.75 11.91 -15.52
C LYS A 17 5.98 12.79 -15.65
N GLU A 18 6.85 12.41 -16.59
CA GLU A 18 8.06 13.16 -16.98
C GLU A 18 9.06 13.41 -15.83
N CYS A 19 8.87 12.73 -14.70
CA CYS A 19 9.78 12.77 -13.57
C CYS A 19 10.67 11.53 -13.56
N HIS A 20 11.90 11.71 -13.10
CA HIS A 20 12.92 10.67 -13.07
C HIS A 20 13.61 10.68 -11.71
N CYS A 21 14.04 9.51 -11.24
CA CYS A 21 14.96 9.40 -10.11
C CYS A 21 16.34 9.00 -10.61
N GLU A 22 17.38 9.52 -9.96
CA GLU A 22 18.78 9.26 -10.30
C GLU A 22 19.54 8.72 -9.09
N GLY A 23 20.34 7.69 -9.31
CA GLY A 23 21.10 7.00 -8.27
C GLY A 23 22.41 6.45 -8.80
N LYS A 24 23.41 6.35 -7.91
CA LYS A 24 24.72 5.74 -8.24
C LYS A 24 24.76 4.25 -7.92
N ASP A 25 23.93 3.78 -6.99
CA ASP A 25 23.80 2.36 -6.69
C ASP A 25 22.89 1.70 -7.72
N ASN A 26 23.41 0.67 -8.37
CA ASN A 26 22.75 -0.06 -9.44
C ASN A 26 22.51 -1.53 -9.06
N ARG A 27 22.75 -1.91 -7.80
CA ARG A 27 22.55 -3.27 -7.32
C ARG A 27 21.13 -3.46 -6.79
N ILE A 28 20.55 -4.62 -7.06
CA ILE A 28 19.30 -5.05 -6.44
C ILE A 28 19.61 -5.51 -5.01
N PRO A 29 19.08 -4.85 -3.96
CA PRO A 29 19.34 -5.25 -2.58
C PRO A 29 18.63 -6.57 -2.25
N LEU A 30 19.22 -7.34 -1.35
CA LEU A 30 18.55 -8.49 -0.73
C LEU A 30 17.68 -8.02 0.43
N LEU A 31 16.56 -8.70 0.69
CA LEU A 31 15.70 -8.39 1.83
C LEU A 31 16.46 -8.43 3.17
N LYS A 32 17.37 -9.40 3.33
CA LYS A 32 18.22 -9.50 4.53
C LYS A 32 19.08 -8.25 4.76
N GLU A 33 19.60 -7.65 3.69
CA GLU A 33 20.45 -6.45 3.78
C GLU A 33 19.61 -5.23 4.19
N VAL A 34 18.35 -5.18 3.76
CA VAL A 34 17.39 -4.18 4.23
C VAL A 34 17.12 -4.36 5.73
N PHE A 35 16.92 -5.59 6.19
CA PHE A 35 16.70 -5.86 7.61
C PHE A 35 17.92 -5.54 8.47
N GLU A 36 19.13 -5.82 7.99
CA GLU A 36 20.40 -5.49 8.65
C GLU A 36 20.63 -3.97 8.73
N ALA A 37 20.39 -3.25 7.63
CA ALA A 37 20.59 -1.81 7.57
C ALA A 37 19.53 -1.03 8.36
N PHE A 38 18.31 -1.55 8.47
CA PHE A 38 17.16 -0.89 9.09
C PHE A 38 16.46 -1.80 10.12
N PRO A 39 17.13 -2.09 11.25
CA PRO A 39 16.64 -3.07 12.22
C PRO A 39 15.36 -2.63 12.95
N GLN A 40 15.15 -1.32 13.11
CA GLN A 40 14.01 -0.75 13.85
C GLN A 40 12.97 -0.08 12.95
N THR A 41 13.20 -0.05 11.64
CA THR A 41 12.28 0.59 10.70
C THR A 41 11.19 -0.40 10.29
N PRO A 42 9.90 -0.05 10.39
CA PRO A 42 8.82 -0.87 9.83
C PRO A 42 9.00 -1.10 8.33
N VAL A 43 8.73 -2.32 7.85
CA VAL A 43 8.85 -2.67 6.42
C VAL A 43 7.54 -3.28 5.92
N ASN A 44 7.01 -2.74 4.84
CA ASN A 44 5.86 -3.30 4.12
C ASN A 44 6.32 -4.12 2.92
N ILE A 45 5.92 -5.40 2.85
CA ILE A 45 6.37 -6.37 1.86
C ILE A 45 5.19 -6.84 1.00
N ASP A 46 5.16 -6.41 -0.26
CA ASP A 46 4.23 -6.97 -1.25
C ASP A 46 4.78 -8.25 -1.88
N ILE A 47 4.10 -9.38 -1.67
CA ILE A 47 4.46 -10.67 -2.25
C ILE A 47 4.01 -10.71 -3.72
N LYS A 48 4.94 -10.42 -4.64
CA LYS A 48 4.64 -10.23 -6.06
C LYS A 48 4.19 -11.49 -6.83
N VAL A 49 4.47 -12.68 -6.32
CA VAL A 49 4.19 -13.94 -7.02
C VAL A 49 3.54 -14.95 -6.09
N ASN A 50 2.51 -15.64 -6.56
CA ASN A 50 1.88 -16.75 -5.85
C ASN A 50 2.82 -17.97 -5.80
N ASN A 51 3.73 -17.98 -4.83
CA ASN A 51 4.72 -19.02 -4.66
C ASN A 51 4.95 -19.32 -3.17
N SER A 52 4.61 -20.54 -2.73
CA SER A 52 4.72 -20.93 -1.32
C SER A 52 6.16 -20.98 -0.81
N VAL A 53 7.14 -21.30 -1.68
CA VAL A 53 8.56 -21.30 -1.30
C VAL A 53 9.03 -19.88 -1.02
N LEU A 54 8.63 -18.91 -1.85
CA LEU A 54 8.90 -17.49 -1.63
C LEU A 54 8.31 -17.01 -0.30
N ILE A 55 7.02 -17.27 -0.07
CA ILE A 55 6.33 -16.87 1.16
C ILE A 55 7.02 -17.45 2.39
N LYS A 56 7.34 -18.75 2.36
CA LYS A 56 8.09 -19.42 3.44
C LYS A 56 9.46 -18.79 3.68
N LYS A 57 10.22 -18.50 2.62
CA LYS A 57 11.56 -17.89 2.74
C LYS A 57 11.50 -16.47 3.30
N VAL A 58 10.49 -15.68 2.94
CA VAL A 58 10.26 -14.37 3.55
C VAL A 58 9.91 -14.52 5.03
N SER A 59 9.01 -15.43 5.39
CA SER A 59 8.64 -15.73 6.78
C SER A 59 9.85 -16.17 7.63
N GLU A 60 10.70 -17.05 7.10
CA GLU A 60 11.94 -17.47 7.76
C GLU A 60 12.86 -16.28 8.06
N LEU A 61 13.05 -15.36 7.10
CA LEU A 61 13.85 -14.14 7.33
C LEU A 61 13.20 -13.20 8.35
N VAL A 62 11.88 -13.01 8.31
CA VAL A 62 11.20 -12.16 9.31
C VAL A 62 11.39 -12.73 10.73
N ARG A 63 11.28 -14.05 10.89
CA ARG A 63 11.52 -14.76 12.16
C ARG A 63 12.97 -14.69 12.62
N GLU A 64 13.92 -14.92 11.71
CA GLU A 64 15.35 -14.86 12.00
C GLU A 64 15.76 -13.50 12.57
N TYR A 65 15.22 -12.42 11.99
CA TYR A 65 15.45 -11.04 12.44
C TYR A 65 14.46 -10.57 13.52
N LYS A 66 13.56 -11.44 14.02
CA LYS A 66 12.59 -11.19 15.10
C LYS A 66 11.77 -9.90 14.91
N ARG A 67 11.28 -9.70 13.69
CA ARG A 67 10.67 -8.44 13.26
C ARG A 67 9.23 -8.57 12.76
N GLU A 68 8.51 -9.59 13.21
CA GLU A 68 7.09 -9.81 12.92
C GLU A 68 6.26 -8.56 13.27
N HIS A 69 6.52 -7.96 14.43
CA HIS A 69 5.87 -6.74 14.93
C HIS A 69 6.21 -5.45 14.15
N LEU A 70 7.22 -5.48 13.27
CA LEU A 70 7.65 -4.34 12.42
C LEU A 70 7.60 -4.70 10.94
N THR A 71 6.85 -5.74 10.58
CA THR A 71 6.71 -6.17 9.19
C THR A 71 5.25 -6.35 8.87
N VAL A 72 4.81 -5.77 7.76
CA VAL A 72 3.49 -6.03 7.19
C VAL A 72 3.72 -6.72 5.86
N TRP A 73 2.86 -7.67 5.51
CA TRP A 73 2.94 -8.29 4.20
C TRP A 73 1.56 -8.56 3.60
N GLY A 74 1.54 -8.77 2.29
CA GLY A 74 0.38 -9.37 1.64
C GLY A 74 0.37 -9.12 0.15
N ASN A 75 -0.82 -9.11 -0.42
CA ASN A 75 -1.04 -8.95 -1.85
C ASN A 75 -2.51 -8.61 -2.15
N VAL A 76 -2.79 -8.14 -3.36
CA VAL A 76 -4.16 -7.93 -3.85
C VAL A 76 -4.95 -9.24 -4.03
N ASN A 77 -4.27 -10.38 -4.23
CA ASN A 77 -4.88 -11.69 -4.43
C ASN A 77 -5.12 -12.42 -3.10
N TYR A 78 -6.38 -12.79 -2.85
CA TYR A 78 -6.79 -13.53 -1.65
C TYR A 78 -6.03 -14.86 -1.45
N GLU A 79 -5.70 -15.58 -2.53
CA GLU A 79 -4.98 -16.86 -2.40
C GLU A 79 -3.58 -16.65 -1.80
N VAL A 80 -2.90 -15.58 -2.20
CA VAL A 80 -1.56 -15.22 -1.69
C VAL A 80 -1.66 -14.80 -0.23
N VAL A 81 -2.62 -13.93 0.12
CA VAL A 81 -2.85 -13.51 1.51
C VAL A 81 -3.24 -14.70 2.40
N SER A 82 -4.04 -15.63 1.89
CA SER A 82 -4.40 -16.85 2.61
C SER A 82 -3.18 -17.73 2.89
N LYS A 83 -2.24 -17.84 1.94
CA LYS A 83 -0.97 -18.56 2.14
C LYS A 83 -0.06 -17.83 3.14
N CYS A 84 0.00 -16.50 3.08
CA CYS A 84 0.75 -15.70 4.05
C CYS A 84 0.23 -15.94 5.48
N LEU A 85 -1.08 -15.80 5.71
CA LEU A 85 -1.69 -16.03 7.02
C LEU A 85 -1.48 -17.46 7.54
N LYS A 86 -1.48 -18.46 6.66
CA LYS A 86 -1.19 -19.85 7.04
C LYS A 86 0.28 -20.09 7.38
N GLU A 87 1.19 -19.42 6.69
CA GLU A 87 2.64 -19.56 6.91
C GLU A 87 3.09 -18.86 8.19
N ASN A 88 2.60 -17.64 8.43
CA ASN A 88 2.92 -16.88 9.64
C ASN A 88 1.76 -15.96 10.02
N ALA A 89 1.04 -16.31 11.08
CA ALA A 89 -0.10 -15.55 11.58
C ALA A 89 0.31 -14.37 12.48
N ASP A 90 1.59 -14.29 12.88
CA ASP A 90 2.11 -13.22 13.74
C ASP A 90 2.51 -11.97 12.93
N ILE A 91 2.54 -12.07 11.60
CA ILE A 91 2.82 -10.94 10.69
C ILE A 91 1.48 -10.34 10.24
N PRO A 92 1.19 -9.06 10.54
CA PRO A 92 0.01 -8.36 10.06
C PRO A 92 -0.17 -8.43 8.55
N ILE A 93 -1.42 -8.60 8.11
CA ILE A 93 -1.80 -8.73 6.70
C ILE A 93 -2.59 -7.53 6.18
N ILE A 94 -2.43 -7.25 4.89
CA ILE A 94 -3.18 -6.22 4.17
C ILE A 94 -4.52 -6.75 3.63
N PHE A 95 -5.50 -5.86 3.45
CA PHE A 95 -6.75 -6.17 2.76
C PHE A 95 -6.51 -6.51 1.28
N CYS A 96 -6.93 -7.71 0.87
CA CYS A 96 -6.99 -8.07 -0.55
C CYS A 96 -8.27 -7.53 -1.22
N SER A 97 -8.34 -7.56 -2.56
CA SER A 97 -9.45 -6.95 -3.31
C SER A 97 -10.84 -7.46 -2.91
N GLN A 98 -10.98 -8.77 -2.70
CA GLN A 98 -12.24 -9.38 -2.28
C GLN A 98 -12.67 -8.90 -0.89
N ARG A 99 -11.70 -8.71 0.02
CA ARG A 99 -11.95 -8.24 1.38
C ARG A 99 -12.28 -6.75 1.41
N VAL A 100 -11.71 -5.94 0.50
CA VAL A 100 -12.13 -4.54 0.29
C VAL A 100 -13.58 -4.46 -0.21
N LEU A 101 -13.99 -5.33 -1.15
CA LEU A 101 -15.38 -5.34 -1.62
C LEU A 101 -16.35 -5.75 -0.51
N LEU A 102 -16.00 -6.75 0.30
CA LEU A 102 -16.77 -7.12 1.48
C LEU A 102 -16.86 -5.96 2.46
N LEU A 103 -15.74 -5.31 2.76
CA LEU A 103 -15.68 -4.14 3.64
C LEU A 103 -16.65 -3.03 3.18
N LEU A 104 -16.65 -2.70 1.88
CA LEU A 104 -17.56 -1.72 1.33
C LEU A 104 -19.03 -2.16 1.43
N GLY A 105 -19.32 -3.41 1.08
CA GLY A 105 -20.67 -3.97 1.22
C GLY A 105 -21.20 -3.84 2.65
N LEU A 106 -20.38 -4.21 3.63
CA LEU A 106 -20.72 -4.10 5.05
C LEU A 106 -20.86 -2.65 5.53
N PHE A 107 -20.02 -1.74 5.03
CA PHE A 107 -20.13 -0.31 5.34
C PHE A 107 -21.46 0.26 4.85
N TYR A 108 -21.79 0.06 3.57
CA TYR A 108 -23.01 0.62 2.97
C TYR A 108 -24.30 -0.06 3.42
N THR A 109 -24.23 -1.30 3.91
CA THR A 109 -25.39 -1.99 4.53
C THR A 109 -25.54 -1.70 6.03
N GLY A 110 -24.58 -1.00 6.66
CA GLY A 110 -24.58 -0.75 8.10
C GLY A 110 -24.19 -1.95 8.96
N LEU A 111 -23.73 -3.06 8.35
CA LEU A 111 -23.35 -4.28 9.04
C LEU A 111 -21.88 -4.31 9.50
N LEU A 112 -21.10 -3.30 9.12
CA LEU A 112 -19.67 -3.21 9.42
C LEU A 112 -19.29 -3.38 10.92
N PRO A 113 -20.06 -2.84 11.89
CA PRO A 113 -19.74 -3.00 13.32
C PRO A 113 -19.80 -4.45 13.82
N PHE A 114 -20.56 -5.33 13.15
CA PHE A 114 -20.86 -6.68 13.63
C PHE A 114 -19.88 -7.75 13.14
N ILE A 115 -19.00 -7.40 12.18
CA ILE A 115 -18.11 -8.37 11.54
C ILE A 115 -16.65 -8.05 11.86
N PRO A 116 -15.90 -8.98 12.50
CA PRO A 116 -14.48 -8.80 12.76
C PRO A 116 -13.64 -8.94 11.47
N PHE A 117 -12.53 -8.20 11.40
CA PHE A 117 -11.50 -8.35 10.37
C PHE A 117 -10.23 -8.89 11.00
N LYS A 118 -9.49 -9.68 10.22
CA LYS A 118 -8.14 -10.15 10.60
C LYS A 118 -7.07 -9.24 10.04
N GLU A 119 -7.43 -8.48 9.02
CA GLU A 119 -6.57 -7.54 8.35
C GLU A 119 -6.40 -6.27 9.18
N GLU A 120 -5.16 -5.82 9.30
CA GLU A 120 -4.78 -4.66 10.11
C GLU A 120 -4.43 -3.44 9.26
N PHE A 121 -4.23 -3.63 7.94
CA PHE A 121 -3.81 -2.58 7.02
C PHE A 121 -4.69 -2.55 5.78
N LEU A 122 -5.47 -1.48 5.61
CA LEU A 122 -6.17 -1.18 4.37
C LEU A 122 -5.26 -0.32 3.49
N GLU A 123 -4.72 -0.91 2.43
CA GLU A 123 -3.82 -0.22 1.49
C GLU A 123 -4.49 -0.07 0.13
N ILE A 124 -5.02 1.11 -0.19
CA ILE A 124 -5.82 1.31 -1.39
C ILE A 124 -5.32 2.50 -2.23
N PRO A 125 -5.44 2.41 -3.57
CA PRO A 125 -5.12 3.54 -4.41
C PRO A 125 -6.19 4.63 -4.25
N MET A 126 -5.81 5.90 -4.33
CA MET A 126 -6.78 6.98 -4.49
C MET A 126 -7.28 6.99 -5.94
N PRO A 127 -8.56 6.68 -6.23
CA PRO A 127 -8.97 6.45 -7.61
C PRO A 127 -8.86 7.69 -8.49
N SER A 128 -9.01 8.90 -7.94
CA SER A 128 -8.79 10.16 -8.68
C SER A 128 -7.39 10.28 -9.31
N ILE A 129 -6.38 9.63 -8.73
CA ILE A 129 -5.01 9.63 -9.28
C ILE A 129 -4.95 8.89 -10.62
N ILE A 130 -5.81 7.91 -10.86
CA ILE A 130 -5.89 7.19 -12.13
C ILE A 130 -6.25 8.15 -13.28
N LEU A 131 -7.10 9.16 -13.01
CA LEU A 131 -7.45 10.18 -14.01
C LEU A 131 -6.27 11.10 -14.36
N LYS A 132 -5.33 11.30 -13.44
CA LYS A 132 -4.11 12.09 -13.67
C LYS A 132 -3.09 11.28 -14.48
N LEU A 133 -2.92 10.01 -14.13
CA LEU A 133 -1.96 9.11 -14.77
C LEU A 133 -2.38 8.73 -16.19
N LYS A 134 -3.63 8.31 -16.38
CA LYS A 134 -4.17 8.11 -17.73
C LYS A 134 -4.47 9.47 -18.33
N GLU A 135 -4.01 9.75 -19.54
CA GLU A 135 -4.37 11.00 -20.22
C GLU A 135 -5.90 11.13 -20.27
N PRO A 136 -6.50 12.14 -19.60
CA PRO A 136 -7.95 12.25 -19.48
C PRO A 136 -8.67 12.31 -20.83
N GLU A 137 -8.01 12.86 -21.83
CA GLU A 137 -8.46 12.97 -23.23
C GLU A 137 -8.62 11.61 -23.90
N LYS A 138 -7.84 10.60 -23.48
CA LYS A 138 -7.90 9.23 -24.02
C LYS A 138 -8.94 8.36 -23.31
N MET A 139 -9.62 8.86 -22.28
CA MET A 139 -10.54 8.07 -21.46
C MET A 139 -12.01 8.23 -21.90
N THR A 140 -12.72 7.11 -21.96
CA THR A 140 -14.15 7.11 -22.27
C THR A 140 -14.97 7.74 -21.13
N ARG A 141 -16.15 8.27 -21.45
CA ARG A 141 -17.08 8.79 -20.42
C ARG A 141 -17.45 7.73 -19.37
N SER A 142 -17.60 6.47 -19.80
CA SER A 142 -17.89 5.36 -18.89
C SER A 142 -16.73 5.07 -17.92
N GLN A 143 -15.48 5.13 -18.38
CA GLN A 143 -14.31 4.95 -17.51
C GLN A 143 -14.21 6.08 -16.47
N LYS A 144 -14.43 7.33 -16.88
CA LYS A 144 -14.44 8.48 -15.97
C LYS A 144 -15.52 8.34 -14.91
N PHE A 145 -16.72 7.89 -15.30
CA PHE A 145 -17.81 7.60 -14.37
C PHE A 145 -17.47 6.49 -13.38
N ILE A 146 -16.87 5.39 -13.83
CA ILE A 146 -16.44 4.28 -12.96
C ILE A 146 -15.41 4.75 -11.94
N ILE A 147 -14.42 5.57 -12.35
CA ILE A 147 -13.41 6.09 -11.43
C ILE A 147 -14.04 7.03 -10.42
N TRP A 148 -14.90 7.95 -10.86
CA TRP A 148 -15.63 8.85 -9.96
C TRP A 148 -16.48 8.07 -8.95
N LEU A 149 -17.17 7.01 -9.40
CA LEU A 149 -17.96 6.17 -8.52
C LEU A 149 -17.07 5.43 -7.51
N ALA A 150 -15.97 4.84 -7.95
CA ALA A 150 -15.02 4.16 -7.08
C ALA A 150 -14.42 5.13 -6.03
N ASP A 151 -14.02 6.32 -6.46
CA ASP A 151 -13.52 7.39 -5.60
C ASP A 151 -14.56 7.79 -4.55
N THR A 152 -15.80 8.01 -4.98
CA THR A 152 -16.94 8.34 -4.12
C THR A 152 -17.27 7.23 -3.13
N LEU A 153 -17.08 5.96 -3.51
CA LEU A 153 -17.41 4.83 -2.64
C LEU A 153 -16.31 4.52 -1.63
N LEU A 154 -15.03 4.60 -2.04
CA LEU A 154 -13.86 4.26 -1.23
C LEU A 154 -13.38 5.41 -0.34
N MET A 155 -13.39 6.65 -0.84
CA MET A 155 -12.80 7.81 -0.16
C MET A 155 -13.83 8.46 0.78
N ARG A 156 -14.19 7.74 1.86
CA ARG A 156 -15.17 8.18 2.85
C ARG A 156 -14.56 8.33 4.22
N LYS A 157 -14.65 9.53 4.78
CA LYS A 157 -14.19 9.81 6.14
C LYS A 157 -14.81 8.88 7.18
N ALA A 158 -16.13 8.66 7.11
CA ALA A 158 -16.81 7.76 8.04
C ALA A 158 -16.34 6.30 7.93
N LEU A 159 -15.92 5.84 6.76
CA LEU A 159 -15.33 4.52 6.59
C LEU A 159 -13.96 4.47 7.28
N PHE A 160 -13.11 5.47 7.06
CA PHE A 160 -11.77 5.52 7.62
C PHE A 160 -11.81 5.66 9.14
N ASP A 161 -12.64 6.58 9.66
CA ASP A 161 -12.88 6.75 11.10
C ASP A 161 -13.29 5.42 11.75
N HIS A 162 -14.18 4.65 11.10
CA HIS A 162 -14.61 3.34 11.60
C HIS A 162 -13.49 2.29 11.59
N LEU A 163 -12.61 2.31 10.60
CA LEU A 163 -11.46 1.40 10.52
C LEU A 163 -10.41 1.75 11.58
N THR A 164 -10.06 3.02 11.69
CA THR A 164 -9.08 3.52 12.66
C THR A 164 -9.56 3.30 14.10
N ALA A 165 -10.86 3.49 14.38
CA ALA A 165 -11.44 3.17 15.68
C ALA A 165 -11.32 1.67 16.06
N ARG A 166 -11.06 0.80 15.09
CA ARG A 166 -10.84 -0.64 15.28
C ARG A 166 -9.35 -1.02 15.26
N GLY A 167 -8.45 -0.05 15.25
CA GLY A 167 -7.00 -0.26 15.15
C GLY A 167 -6.50 -0.57 13.74
N ILE A 168 -7.37 -0.54 12.72
CA ILE A 168 -6.98 -0.80 11.33
C ILE A 168 -6.36 0.47 10.74
N GLN A 169 -5.13 0.34 10.24
CA GLN A 169 -4.41 1.41 9.57
C GLN A 169 -4.93 1.58 8.14
N VAL A 170 -5.06 2.82 7.67
CA VAL A 170 -5.56 3.15 6.33
C VAL A 170 -4.48 3.89 5.58
N TYR A 171 -3.84 3.21 4.63
CA TYR A 171 -2.78 3.75 3.77
C TYR A 171 -3.30 4.02 2.37
N ILE A 172 -3.06 5.24 1.91
CA ILE A 172 -3.47 5.68 0.57
C ILE A 172 -2.23 5.84 -0.32
N TRP A 173 -2.30 5.28 -1.53
CA TRP A 173 -1.17 5.24 -2.46
C TRP A 173 -1.57 5.53 -3.92
N VAL A 174 -0.63 5.77 -4.84
CA VAL A 174 0.62 6.51 -4.57
C VAL A 174 0.28 7.99 -4.74
N LEU A 175 0.58 8.80 -3.73
CA LEU A 175 0.32 10.25 -3.74
C LEU A 175 1.65 10.98 -3.83
N ASN A 176 1.76 12.04 -4.64
CA ASN A 176 3.01 12.74 -4.93
C ASN A 176 2.88 14.28 -4.83
N GLU A 177 1.66 14.80 -4.65
CA GLU A 177 1.38 16.23 -4.49
C GLU A 177 0.76 16.59 -3.14
N GLU A 178 1.02 17.80 -2.66
CA GLU A 178 0.52 18.27 -1.35
C GLU A 178 -1.00 18.27 -1.25
N GLN A 179 -1.69 18.61 -2.35
CA GLN A 179 -3.14 18.55 -2.42
C GLN A 179 -3.67 17.11 -2.29
N GLU A 180 -2.93 16.13 -2.80
CA GLU A 180 -3.27 14.71 -2.69
C GLU A 180 -3.04 14.22 -1.26
N TYR A 181 -1.91 14.61 -0.64
CA TYR A 181 -1.63 14.35 0.78
C TYR A 181 -2.72 14.94 1.68
N LYS A 182 -3.02 16.23 1.50
CA LYS A 182 -4.06 16.93 2.25
C LYS A 182 -5.39 16.21 2.14
N ARG A 183 -5.80 15.84 0.92
CA ARG A 183 -7.05 15.09 0.71
C ARG A 183 -7.06 13.76 1.48
N ALA A 184 -5.97 13.00 1.44
CA ALA A 184 -5.89 11.73 2.16
C ALA A 184 -6.01 11.90 3.67
N PHE A 185 -5.29 12.87 4.26
CA PHE A 185 -5.33 13.13 5.70
C PHE A 185 -6.64 13.79 6.15
N ASP A 186 -7.23 14.70 5.36
CA ASP A 186 -8.57 15.26 5.62
C ASP A 186 -9.65 14.17 5.71
N LEU A 187 -9.48 13.09 4.94
CA LEU A 187 -10.35 11.92 4.97
C LEU A 187 -10.08 10.98 6.14
N GLY A 188 -9.01 11.17 6.92
CA GLY A 188 -8.64 10.32 8.05
C GLY A 188 -7.72 9.16 7.70
N ALA A 189 -6.98 9.22 6.59
CA ALA A 189 -5.93 8.24 6.32
C ALA A 189 -4.87 8.28 7.45
N THR A 190 -4.41 7.11 7.89
CA THR A 190 -3.36 7.01 8.93
C THR A 190 -1.95 7.02 8.35
N GLY A 191 -1.82 6.83 7.02
CA GLY A 191 -0.56 6.92 6.32
C GLY A 191 -0.73 7.14 4.81
N VAL A 192 0.35 7.54 4.17
CA VAL A 192 0.43 7.78 2.72
C VAL A 192 1.67 7.09 2.18
N MET A 193 1.54 6.41 1.03
CA MET A 193 2.70 5.93 0.27
C MET A 193 2.98 6.90 -0.87
N THR A 194 4.24 7.30 -1.01
CA THR A 194 4.68 8.33 -1.95
C THR A 194 6.04 7.99 -2.56
N ASP A 195 6.27 8.44 -3.78
CA ASP A 195 7.60 8.43 -4.40
C ASP A 195 8.51 9.55 -3.84
N TYR A 196 7.94 10.52 -3.11
CA TYR A 196 8.65 11.71 -2.59
C TYR A 196 8.58 11.79 -1.05
N PRO A 197 9.25 10.88 -0.31
CA PRO A 197 9.15 10.83 1.15
C PRO A 197 9.63 12.11 1.84
N THR A 198 10.64 12.81 1.29
CA THR A 198 11.09 14.12 1.82
C THR A 198 9.99 15.17 1.75
N LYS A 199 9.26 15.23 0.63
CA LYS A 199 8.15 16.16 0.43
C LYS A 199 6.99 15.87 1.37
N LEU A 200 6.65 14.59 1.55
CA LEU A 200 5.64 14.18 2.54
C LEU A 200 6.06 14.55 3.97
N LYS A 201 7.34 14.39 4.32
CA LYS A 201 7.87 14.80 5.63
C LYS A 201 7.73 16.31 5.86
N GLU A 202 8.09 17.12 4.88
CA GLU A 202 7.94 18.59 4.94
C GLU A 202 6.47 19.00 5.07
N PHE A 203 5.59 18.36 4.29
CA PHE A 203 4.14 18.55 4.40
C PHE A 203 3.65 18.24 5.82
N LEU A 204 4.03 17.09 6.39
CA LEU A 204 3.60 16.66 7.73
C LEU A 204 4.07 17.60 8.85
N HIS A 205 5.22 18.28 8.70
CA HIS A 205 5.66 19.28 9.67
C HIS A 205 4.78 20.53 9.69
N ASN A 206 4.17 20.87 8.55
CA ASN A 206 3.34 22.07 8.38
C ASN A 206 1.83 21.78 8.43
N TYR A 207 1.46 20.51 8.40
CA TYR A 207 0.07 20.07 8.39
C TYR A 207 -0.52 20.18 9.81
N PRO A 208 -1.64 20.91 9.97
CA PRO A 208 -2.26 21.16 11.28
C PRO A 208 -2.94 19.93 11.90
#